data_AF-A0A1C3JJX9-F1
#
_entry.id   AF-A0A1C3JJX9-F1
#
_cell.length_a   1.000
_cell.length_b   1.000
_cell.length_c   1.000
_cell.angle_alpha   90.00
_cell.angle_beta   90.00
_cell.angle_gamma   90.00
#
_symmetry.space_group_name_H-M   'P 1'
#
loop_
_entity.id
_entity.type
_entity.pdbx_description
1 polymer ?
#
loop_
_entity_poly.entity_id
_entity_poly.type
_entity_poly.pdbx_seq_one_letter_code
_entity_poly.pdbx_strand_id
1 'polypeptide(L)' 'MDNVISNLKKEFHTRVQSDKWAERYSAKSSISTLTQEELTELENAWVQLVIWKQTQVS' A
#
# COMPACT_ATOMS: atom_id res chain seq x y z
N MET A 1 -7.27 7.36 15.88
CA MET A 1 -6.87 7.45 14.47
C MET A 1 -5.65 6.57 14.19
N ASP A 2 -4.71 6.50 15.13
CA ASP A 2 -3.45 5.74 15.02
C ASP A 2 -3.62 4.23 14.81
N ASN A 3 -4.65 3.61 15.40
CA ASN A 3 -4.94 2.19 15.20
C ASN A 3 -5.42 1.90 13.75
N VAL A 4 -6.18 2.83 13.16
CA VAL A 4 -6.63 2.71 11.76
C VAL A 4 -5.45 2.83 10.81
N ILE A 5 -4.58 3.82 11.03
CA ILE A 5 -3.36 4.02 10.24
C ILE A 5 -2.45 2.79 10.34
N SER A 6 -2.25 2.25 11.54
CA SER A 6 -1.41 1.06 11.76
C SER A 6 -1.94 -0.18 11.03
N ASN A 7 -3.27 -0.36 11.00
CA ASN A 7 -3.89 -1.46 10.27
C ASN A 7 -3.77 -1.28 8.75
N LEU A 8 -3.93 -0.06 8.25
CA LEU A 8 -3.75 0.26 6.83
C LEU A 8 -2.32 0.00 6.37
N LYS A 9 -1.30 0.39 7.14
CA LYS A 9 0.11 0.07 6.83
C LYS A 9 0.36 -1.44 6.73
N LYS A 10 -0.16 -2.22 7.68
CA LYS A 10 -0.08 -3.70 7.63
C LYS A 10 -0.76 -4.26 6.38
N GLU A 11 -1.91 -3.72 6.01
CA GLU A 11 -2.64 -4.11 4.80
C GLU A 11 -1.84 -3.79 3.53
N PHE A 12 -1.23 -2.60 3.48
CA PHE A 12 -0.35 -2.19 2.38
C PHE A 12 0.80 -3.19 2.20
N HIS A 13 1.55 -3.49 3.27
CA HIS A 13 2.63 -4.46 3.22
C HIS A 13 2.15 -5.86 2.80
N THR A 14 1.01 -6.31 3.30
CA THR A 14 0.44 -7.61 2.91
C THR A 14 0.11 -7.66 1.42
N ARG A 15 -0.43 -6.57 0.86
CA ARG A 15 -0.77 -6.47 -0.57
C ARG A 15 0.48 -6.38 -1.46
N VAL A 16 1.46 -5.59 -1.04
CA VAL A 16 2.71 -5.32 -1.76
C VAL A 16 3.64 -6.53 -1.76
N GLN A 17 3.70 -7.28 -0.65
CA GLN A 17 4.50 -8.49 -0.52
C GLN A 17 3.76 -9.76 -0.96
N SER A 18 2.49 -9.67 -1.36
CA SER A 18 1.75 -10.85 -1.82
C SER A 18 2.24 -11.30 -3.19
N ASP A 19 2.75 -12.53 -3.26
CA ASP A 19 3.12 -13.21 -4.51
C ASP A 19 1.98 -13.22 -5.55
N LYS A 20 0.72 -13.09 -5.09
CA LYS A 20 -0.46 -12.99 -5.93
C LYS A 20 -0.47 -11.76 -6.85
N TRP A 21 0.24 -10.69 -6.47
CA TRP A 21 0.35 -9.49 -7.32
C TRP A 21 1.26 -9.76 -8.52
N ALA A 22 2.37 -10.47 -8.30
CA ALA A 22 3.28 -10.88 -9.37
C ALA A 22 2.62 -11.89 -10.32
N GLU A 23 1.85 -12.84 -9.78
CA GLU A 23 1.10 -13.82 -10.59
C GLU A 23 0.00 -13.16 -11.44
N ARG A 24 -0.79 -12.25 -10.86
CA ARG A 24 -1.94 -11.64 -11.55
C ARG A 24 -1.56 -10.75 -12.73
N TYR A 25 -0.38 -10.13 -12.68
CA TYR A 25 0.05 -9.17 -13.71
C TYR A 25 1.22 -9.68 -14.57
N SER A 26 1.70 -10.92 -14.35
CA SER A 26 2.79 -11.55 -15.12
C SER A 26 4.00 -10.64 -15.36
N ALA A 27 4.22 -9.71 -14.43
CA ALA A 27 5.29 -8.74 -14.45
C ALA A 27 6.07 -8.92 -13.15
N LYS A 28 7.41 -8.96 -13.24
CA LYS A 28 8.25 -8.79 -12.04
C LYS A 28 7.75 -7.53 -11.34
N SER A 29 7.34 -7.69 -10.09
CA SER A 29 6.70 -6.63 -9.32
C SER A 29 7.55 -5.36 -9.41
N SER A 30 7.08 -4.30 -10.06
CA SER A 30 7.81 -3.03 -10.16
C SER A 30 8.05 -2.41 -8.77
N ILE A 31 7.35 -2.89 -7.75
CA ILE A 31 7.65 -2.61 -6.35
C ILE A 31 9.09 -2.99 -5.99
N SER A 32 9.65 -4.08 -6.55
CA SER A 32 11.02 -4.50 -6.21
C SER A 32 12.10 -3.56 -6.74
N THR A 33 11.74 -2.57 -7.57
CA THR A 33 12.66 -1.53 -8.06
C THR A 33 12.62 -0.27 -7.21
N LEU A 34 11.68 -0.16 -6.27
CA LEU A 34 11.57 1.00 -5.38
C LEU A 34 12.63 0.91 -4.28
N THR A 35 13.23 2.05 -3.96
CA THR A 35 14.03 2.22 -2.75
C THR A 35 13.14 2.18 -1.51
N GLN A 36 13.76 2.03 -0.34
CA GLN A 36 13.02 2.06 0.93
C GLN A 36 12.31 3.41 1.15
N GLU A 37 12.91 4.51 0.69
CA GLU A 37 12.32 5.86 0.77
C GLU A 37 11.07 5.96 -0.10
N GLU A 38 11.18 5.60 -1.39
CA GLU A 38 10.05 5.60 -2.32
C GLU A 38 8.93 4.66 -1.88
N LEU A 39 9.27 3.50 -1.30
CA LEU A 39 8.28 2.58 -0.75
C LEU A 39 7.55 3.18 0.46
N THR A 40 8.25 3.96 1.28
CA THR A 40 7.68 4.66 2.44
C THR A 40 6.76 5.79 1.99
N GLU A 41 7.15 6.55 0.97
CA GLU A 41 6.29 7.57 0.36
C GLU A 41 5.02 6.96 -0.25
N LEU A 42 5.17 5.83 -0.95
CA LEU A 42 4.06 5.11 -1.53
C LEU A 42 3.09 4.58 -0.45
N GLU A 43 3.60 4.02 0.65
CA GLU A 43 2.79 3.62 1.79
C GLU A 43 1.98 4.80 2.33
N ASN A 44 2.65 5.93 2.58
CA ASN A 44 2.00 7.12 3.14
C ASN A 44 0.92 7.67 2.19
N ALA A 45 1.21 7.77 0.89
CA ALA A 45 0.26 8.23 -0.12
C ALA A 45 -0.96 7.30 -0.21
N TRP A 46 -0.75 5.98 -0.18
CA TRP A 46 -1.84 5.00 -0.20
C TRP A 46 -2.72 5.09 1.05
N VAL A 47 -2.13 5.20 2.25
CA VAL A 47 -2.88 5.36 3.51
C VAL A 47 -3.73 6.62 3.47
N GLN A 48 -3.16 7.76 3.06
CA GLN A 48 -3.90 9.02 2.93
C GLN A 48 -5.05 8.91 1.93
N LEU A 49 -4.83 8.24 0.79
CA LEU A 49 -5.86 8.03 -0.21
C LEU A 49 -7.02 7.18 0.32
N VAL A 50 -6.72 6.10 1.06
CA VAL A 50 -7.75 5.24 1.66
C VAL A 50 -8.56 6.01 2.69
N ILE A 51 -7.91 6.78 3.56
CA ILE A 51 -8.60 7.64 4.55
C ILE A 51 -9.48 8.66 3.83
N TRP A 52 -8.92 9.38 2.85
CA TRP A 52 -9.68 10.33 2.05
C TRP A 52 -10.91 9.66 1.43
N LYS A 53 -10.75 8.50 0.80
CA LYS A 53 -11.87 7.75 0.22
C LYS A 53 -12.94 7.41 1.26
N GLN A 54 -12.56 6.97 2.46
CA GLN A 54 -13.51 6.70 3.55
C GLN A 54 -14.28 7.97 3.95
N THR A 55 -13.61 9.11 3.98
CA THR A 55 -14.27 10.40 4.28
C THR A 55 -15.20 10.90 3.18
N GLN A 56 -15.01 10.49 1.92
CA GLN A 56 -15.89 10.87 0.80
C GLN A 56 -17.22 10.08 0.76
N VAL A 57 -17.27 8.93 1.43
CA VAL A 57 -18.46 8.06 1.48
C VAL A 57 -19.25 8.29 2.79
N SER A 58 -18.84 9.29 3.59
CA SER A 58 -19.51 9.71 4.83
C SER A 58 -20.39 10.93 4.63
#